data_AF-A0A939XY13-F1
#
_entry.id   AF-A0A939XY13-F1
#
_cell.length_a   1.000
_cell.length_b   1.000
_cell.length_c   1.000
_cell.angle_alpha   90.00
_cell.angle_beta   90.00
_cell.angle_gamma   90.00
#
_symmetry.space_group_name_H-M   'P 1'
#
loop_
_entity.id
_entity.type
_entity.pdbx_description
1 polymer ?
#
loop_
_entity_poly.entity_id
_entity_poly.type
_entity_poly.pdbx_seq_one_letter_code
_entity_poly.pdbx_strand_id
1 'polypeptide(L)'
;MKKVLIILCLAMAVNGWCRAATVEELRNPDMTGLMASEQEKEALRFLYQYMPLADVTDYPLEFHLENVRATFEARGQMPWGNTVPELLFMHFVLPLRVNNEALDMSRPVFFKELKERVAGMSMEEAILEVNHWCHEHVTYQPSDART
;
A
#
# COMPACT_ATOMS: atom_id res chain seq x y z
N MET A 1 -6.72 37.28 -14.61
CA MET A 1 -5.95 36.23 -13.87
C MET A 1 -5.83 34.91 -14.65
N LYS A 2 -6.92 34.30 -15.16
CA LYS A 2 -6.85 33.01 -15.90
C LYS A 2 -5.95 33.01 -17.15
N LYS A 3 -5.87 34.13 -17.90
CA LYS A 3 -5.03 34.24 -19.11
C LYS A 3 -3.51 34.27 -18.82
N VAL A 4 -3.11 34.73 -17.63
CA VAL A 4 -1.68 34.79 -17.25
C VAL A 4 -1.15 33.41 -16.86
N LEU A 5 -1.98 32.59 -16.21
CA LEU A 5 -1.62 31.24 -15.80
C LEU A 5 -1.36 30.30 -17.00
N ILE A 6 -2.16 30.43 -18.07
CA ILE A 6 -2.00 29.64 -19.30
C ILE A 6 -0.71 30.02 -20.04
N ILE A 7 -0.38 31.32 -20.11
CA ILE A 7 0.85 31.81 -20.75
C ILE A 7 2.09 31.34 -19.96
N LEU A 8 2.01 31.31 -18.62
CA LEU A 8 3.10 30.78 -17.79
C LEU A 8 3.33 29.28 -18.02
N CYS A 9 2.26 28.46 -18.04
CA CYS A 9 2.37 27.03 -18.31
C CYS A 9 2.92 26.73 -19.71
N LEU A 10 2.49 27.48 -20.74
CA LEU A 10 3.04 27.35 -22.09
C LEU A 10 4.51 27.80 -22.15
N ALA A 11 4.89 28.90 -21.51
CA ALA A 11 6.28 29.34 -21.47
C ALA A 11 7.20 28.36 -20.72
N MET A 12 6.70 27.68 -19.68
CA MET A 12 7.44 26.64 -18.96
C MET A 12 7.59 25.34 -19.77
N ALA A 13 6.59 24.98 -20.57
CA ALA A 13 6.67 23.83 -21.47
C ALA A 13 7.66 24.07 -22.62
N VAL A 14 7.69 25.28 -23.20
CA VAL A 14 8.55 25.63 -24.35
C VAL A 14 10.03 25.77 -23.95
N ASN A 15 10.33 26.19 -22.71
CA ASN A 15 11.70 26.30 -22.21
C ASN A 15 12.24 25.01 -21.56
N GLY A 16 11.55 23.87 -21.72
CA GLY A 16 11.99 22.58 -21.18
C GLY A 16 11.90 22.46 -19.65
N TRP A 17 11.23 23.40 -18.98
CA TRP A 17 11.03 23.36 -17.52
C TRP A 17 9.90 22.41 -17.10
N CYS A 18 8.99 22.06 -18.01
CA CYS A 18 7.99 21.03 -17.76
C CYS A 18 8.35 19.78 -18.58
N ARG A 19 9.18 18.91 -17.99
CA ARG A 19 9.46 17.57 -18.54
C ARG A 19 8.57 16.56 -17.84
N ALA A 20 7.99 15.62 -18.60
CA ALA A 20 7.42 14.43 -18.00
C ALA A 20 8.52 13.62 -17.31
N ALA A 21 8.23 13.11 -16.12
CA ALA A 21 9.10 12.14 -15.47
C ALA A 21 9.18 10.86 -16.33
N THR A 22 10.36 10.28 -16.41
CA THR A 22 10.57 8.95 -16.99
C THR A 22 10.05 7.88 -16.04
N VAL A 23 9.76 6.69 -16.57
CA VAL A 23 9.36 5.54 -15.74
C VAL A 23 10.44 5.23 -14.69
N GLU A 24 11.71 5.35 -15.05
CA GLU A 24 12.82 5.14 -14.11
C GLU A 24 12.83 6.17 -12.97
N GLU A 25 12.56 7.44 -13.27
CA GLU A 25 12.42 8.48 -12.23
C GLU A 25 11.21 8.23 -11.32
N LEU A 26 10.09 7.76 -11.89
CA LEU A 26 8.90 7.42 -11.10
C LEU A 26 9.13 6.22 -10.17
N ARG A 27 9.90 5.22 -10.61
CA ARG A 27 10.25 4.04 -9.80
C ARG A 27 11.32 4.29 -8.74
N ASN A 28 11.96 5.46 -8.76
CA ASN A 28 12.97 5.86 -7.79
C ASN A 28 12.48 7.12 -7.03
N PRO A 29 11.55 6.97 -6.08
CA PRO A 29 11.00 8.11 -5.35
C PRO A 29 12.08 8.79 -4.52
N ASP A 30 12.04 10.12 -4.44
CA ASP A 30 12.89 10.87 -3.53
C ASP A 30 12.41 10.65 -2.09
N MET A 31 13.23 9.96 -1.30
CA MET A 31 12.97 9.71 0.12
C MET A 31 13.78 10.65 1.01
N THR A 32 14.42 11.68 0.44
CA THR A 32 15.23 12.65 1.19
C THR A 32 14.33 13.44 2.15
N GLY A 33 14.66 13.44 3.44
CA GLY A 33 13.84 14.10 4.46
C GLY A 33 12.63 13.27 4.94
N LEU A 34 12.39 12.10 4.36
CA LEU A 34 11.37 11.16 4.86
C LEU A 34 11.81 10.60 6.22
N MET A 35 11.00 10.83 7.24
CA MET A 35 11.20 10.25 8.57
C MET A 35 10.82 8.76 8.56
N ALA A 36 11.70 7.93 8.03
CA ALA A 36 11.57 6.48 7.92
C ALA A 36 12.90 5.79 8.27
N SER A 37 12.80 4.62 8.91
CA SER A 37 13.90 3.69 9.14
C SER A 37 14.45 3.14 7.81
N GLU A 38 15.67 2.60 7.83
CA GLU A 38 16.26 2.00 6.63
C GLU A 38 15.47 0.78 6.14
N GLN A 39 14.84 0.04 7.04
CA GLN A 39 13.98 -1.09 6.68
C GLN A 39 12.71 -0.63 5.94
N GLU A 40 12.07 0.46 6.41
CA GLU A 40 10.92 1.07 5.73
C GLU A 40 11.31 1.61 4.35
N LYS A 41 12.48 2.26 4.22
CA LYS A 41 12.99 2.74 2.93
C LYS A 41 13.25 1.59 1.97
N GLU A 42 13.82 0.48 2.44
CA GLU A 42 14.06 -0.69 1.58
C GLU A 42 12.75 -1.32 1.10
N ALA A 43 11.76 -1.44 1.98
CA ALA A 43 10.43 -1.87 1.61
C ALA A 43 9.77 -0.94 0.57
N LEU A 44 9.91 0.37 0.74
CA LEU A 44 9.44 1.35 -0.25
C LEU A 44 10.14 1.22 -1.59
N ARG A 45 11.48 1.07 -1.62
CA ARG A 45 12.22 0.84 -2.88
C ARG A 45 11.72 -0.40 -3.58
N PHE A 46 11.54 -1.49 -2.84
CA PHE A 46 10.97 -2.72 -3.38
C PHE A 46 9.58 -2.49 -3.98
N LEU A 47 8.68 -1.83 -3.25
CA LEU A 47 7.34 -1.51 -3.75
C LEU A 47 7.40 -0.72 -5.06
N TYR A 48 8.13 0.41 -5.09
CA TYR A 48 8.21 1.26 -6.28
C TYR A 48 8.88 0.57 -7.48
N GLN A 49 9.80 -0.35 -7.24
CA GLN A 49 10.42 -1.14 -8.30
C GLN A 49 9.43 -2.08 -9.00
N TYR A 50 8.48 -2.66 -8.27
CA TYR A 50 7.64 -3.75 -8.77
C TYR A 50 6.14 -3.42 -8.90
N MET A 51 5.66 -2.33 -8.30
CA MET A 51 4.24 -1.96 -8.39
C MET A 51 3.85 -1.43 -9.78
N PRO A 52 2.56 -1.54 -10.16
CA PRO A 52 2.04 -0.91 -11.37
C PRO A 52 2.33 0.59 -11.40
N LEU A 53 2.57 1.13 -12.60
CA LEU A 53 2.88 2.55 -12.75
C LEU A 53 1.73 3.45 -12.29
N ALA A 54 0.48 2.99 -12.41
CA ALA A 54 -0.69 3.71 -11.90
C ALA A 54 -0.59 3.92 -10.38
N ASP A 55 -0.16 2.91 -9.62
CA ASP A 55 -0.01 3.03 -8.16
C ASP A 55 1.05 4.05 -7.78
N VAL A 56 2.13 4.15 -8.58
CA VAL A 56 3.21 5.14 -8.40
C VAL A 56 2.69 6.56 -8.59
N THR A 57 1.74 6.78 -9.51
CA THR A 57 1.27 8.12 -9.87
C THR A 57 0.03 8.56 -9.12
N ASP A 58 -0.80 7.61 -8.69
CA ASP A 58 -2.12 7.89 -8.14
C ASP A 58 -2.08 8.16 -6.62
N TYR A 59 -0.99 7.76 -5.95
CA TYR A 59 -0.84 7.87 -4.50
C TYR A 59 0.48 8.55 -4.08
N PRO A 60 0.48 9.35 -3.00
CA PRO A 60 1.68 9.99 -2.49
C PRO A 60 2.60 8.99 -1.76
N LEU A 61 3.89 9.33 -1.63
CA LEU A 61 4.88 8.48 -0.95
C LEU A 61 4.48 8.15 0.49
N GLU A 62 3.87 9.11 1.20
CA GLU A 62 3.40 8.96 2.57
C GLU A 62 2.34 7.86 2.70
N PHE A 63 1.45 7.73 1.71
CA PHE A 63 0.42 6.68 1.69
C PHE A 63 1.06 5.28 1.66
N HIS A 64 2.10 5.11 0.84
CA HIS A 64 2.83 3.84 0.80
C HIS A 64 3.60 3.59 2.10
N LEU A 65 4.23 4.63 2.67
CA LEU A 65 4.96 4.50 3.94
C LEU A 65 4.03 4.08 5.10
N GLU A 66 2.83 4.65 5.19
CA GLU A 66 1.85 4.27 6.20
C GLU A 66 1.43 2.79 6.07
N ASN A 67 1.26 2.30 4.85
CA ASN A 67 0.96 0.89 4.61
C ASN A 67 2.15 -0.03 4.92
N VAL A 68 3.39 0.39 4.60
CA VAL A 68 4.61 -0.31 4.99
C VAL A 68 4.69 -0.44 6.52
N ARG A 69 4.40 0.65 7.24
CA ARG A 69 4.34 0.66 8.71
C ARG A 69 3.32 -0.30 9.27
N ALA A 70 2.08 -0.26 8.77
CA ALA A 70 1.03 -1.17 9.20
C ALA A 70 1.44 -2.64 8.96
N THR A 71 2.12 -2.91 7.86
CA THR A 71 2.61 -4.26 7.53
C THR A 71 3.69 -4.73 8.49
N PHE A 72 4.66 -3.86 8.83
CA PHE A 72 5.70 -4.20 9.81
C PHE A 72 5.18 -4.28 11.24
N GLU A 73 4.19 -3.44 11.60
CA GLU A 73 3.51 -3.53 12.87
C GLU A 73 2.84 -4.90 13.03
N ALA A 74 2.08 -5.34 12.02
CA ALA A 74 1.47 -6.66 12.02
C ALA A 74 2.51 -7.78 12.10
N ARG A 75 3.61 -7.70 11.33
CA ARG A 75 4.71 -8.67 11.42
C ARG A 75 5.35 -8.71 12.80
N GLY A 76 5.51 -7.56 13.47
CA GLY A 76 6.14 -7.47 14.78
C GLY A 76 5.27 -7.96 15.93
N GLN A 77 3.94 -7.83 15.82
CA GLN A 77 3.02 -8.19 16.89
C GLN A 77 2.47 -9.62 16.79
N MET A 78 2.41 -10.21 15.59
CA MET A 78 1.88 -11.56 15.42
C MET A 78 2.90 -12.63 15.83
N PRO A 79 2.50 -13.69 16.58
CA PRO A 79 3.40 -14.74 17.04
C PRO A 79 4.21 -15.42 15.93
N TRP A 80 3.63 -15.51 14.74
CA TRP A 80 4.23 -16.11 13.55
C TRP A 80 4.92 -15.10 12.61
N GLY A 81 4.93 -13.81 12.91
CA GLY A 81 5.44 -12.80 11.96
C GLY A 81 6.93 -12.97 11.62
N ASN A 82 7.72 -13.52 12.54
CA ASN A 82 9.14 -13.85 12.31
C ASN A 82 9.38 -15.21 11.65
N THR A 83 8.35 -16.05 11.49
CA THR A 83 8.48 -17.36 10.83
C THR A 83 8.28 -17.27 9.31
N VAL A 84 7.68 -16.18 8.83
CA VAL A 84 7.48 -15.92 7.40
C VAL A 84 8.83 -15.61 6.75
N PRO A 85 9.28 -16.41 5.77
CA PRO A 85 10.51 -16.15 5.03
C PRO A 85 10.48 -14.79 4.35
N GLU A 86 11.61 -14.09 4.34
CA GLU A 86 11.72 -12.73 3.79
C GLU A 86 11.25 -12.65 2.33
N LEU A 87 11.61 -13.64 1.51
CA LEU A 87 11.16 -13.71 0.12
C LEU A 87 9.63 -13.69 0.01
N LEU A 88 8.94 -14.48 0.82
CA LEU A 88 7.48 -14.55 0.81
C LEU A 88 6.86 -13.28 1.38
N PHE A 89 7.45 -12.72 2.43
CA PHE A 89 7.00 -11.45 3.00
C PHE A 89 7.04 -10.33 1.95
N MET A 90 8.17 -10.17 1.25
CA MET A 90 8.35 -9.10 0.26
C MET A 90 7.42 -9.24 -0.94
N HIS A 91 7.11 -10.46 -1.40
CA HIS A 91 6.32 -10.67 -2.62
C HIS A 91 4.82 -10.88 -2.39
N PHE A 92 4.41 -11.33 -1.20
CA PHE A 92 3.00 -11.71 -0.95
C PHE A 92 2.36 -10.98 0.23
N VAL A 93 3.15 -10.38 1.12
CA VAL A 93 2.62 -9.66 2.28
C VAL A 93 2.79 -8.16 2.14
N LEU A 94 3.96 -7.70 1.69
CA LEU A 94 4.27 -6.28 1.52
C LEU A 94 3.44 -5.59 0.42
N PRO A 95 3.22 -6.16 -0.78
CA PRO A 95 2.52 -5.47 -1.87
C PRO A 95 1.06 -5.14 -1.52
N LEU A 96 0.65 -3.89 -1.75
CA LEU A 96 -0.68 -3.40 -1.33
C LEU A 96 -1.81 -3.89 -2.26
N ARG A 97 -1.53 -4.05 -3.54
CA ARG A 97 -2.54 -4.31 -4.57
C ARG A 97 -3.11 -5.72 -4.41
N VAL A 98 -4.44 -5.78 -4.33
CA VAL A 98 -5.21 -7.03 -4.38
C VAL A 98 -6.05 -6.99 -5.65
N ASN A 99 -5.79 -7.92 -6.58
CA ASN A 99 -6.46 -8.02 -7.87
C ASN A 99 -6.47 -6.66 -8.64
N ASN A 100 -7.67 -6.17 -8.97
CA ASN A 100 -7.89 -4.96 -9.75
C ASN A 100 -8.47 -3.80 -8.92
N GLU A 101 -8.53 -3.92 -7.60
CA GLU A 101 -9.10 -2.90 -6.73
C GLU A 101 -8.20 -1.66 -6.62
N ALA A 102 -8.80 -0.51 -6.29
CA ALA A 102 -8.03 0.68 -5.93
C ALA A 102 -7.28 0.44 -4.61
N LEU A 103 -6.11 1.06 -4.43
CA LEU A 103 -5.42 1.00 -3.15
C LEU A 103 -6.18 1.83 -2.11
N ASP A 104 -6.22 1.34 -0.89
CA ASP A 104 -6.86 2.00 0.24
C ASP A 104 -6.08 1.76 1.55
N MET A 105 -6.66 2.21 2.66
CA MET A 105 -6.11 2.04 4.01
C MET A 105 -6.76 0.86 4.74
N SER A 106 -7.13 -0.21 4.02
CA SER A 106 -7.74 -1.40 4.62
C SER A 106 -6.82 -2.12 5.62
N ARG A 107 -5.50 -2.15 5.37
CA ARG A 107 -4.49 -2.80 6.24
C ARG A 107 -4.59 -2.39 7.72
N PRO A 108 -4.47 -1.09 8.08
CA PRO A 108 -4.60 -0.68 9.48
C PRO A 108 -6.00 -0.89 10.05
N VAL A 109 -7.05 -0.81 9.23
CA VAL A 109 -8.43 -1.08 9.66
C VAL A 109 -8.58 -2.53 10.08
N PHE A 110 -8.23 -3.47 9.20
CA PHE A 110 -8.31 -4.90 9.50
C PHE A 110 -7.36 -5.32 10.61
N PHE A 111 -6.16 -4.73 10.68
CA PHE A 111 -5.24 -5.01 11.78
C PHE A 111 -5.87 -4.66 13.14
N LYS A 112 -6.50 -3.49 13.25
CA LYS A 112 -7.19 -3.07 14.48
C LYS A 112 -8.33 -4.02 14.87
N GLU A 113 -9.08 -4.52 13.91
CA GLU A 113 -10.24 -5.40 14.16
C GLU A 113 -9.83 -6.84 14.49
N LEU A 114 -8.76 -7.35 13.85
CA LEU A 114 -8.38 -8.75 13.93
C LEU A 114 -7.30 -9.04 14.97
N LYS A 115 -6.39 -8.09 15.28
CA LYS A 115 -5.20 -8.38 16.11
C LYS A 115 -5.53 -9.00 17.47
N GLU A 116 -6.58 -8.53 18.14
CA GLU A 116 -6.99 -9.02 19.46
C GLU A 116 -7.73 -10.35 19.35
N ARG A 117 -8.48 -10.55 18.25
CA ARG A 117 -9.20 -11.82 18.00
C ARG A 117 -8.23 -12.97 17.78
N VAL A 118 -7.16 -12.73 17.03
CA VAL A 118 -6.16 -13.76 16.69
C VAL A 118 -5.00 -13.81 17.68
N ALA A 119 -5.07 -13.05 18.78
CA ALA A 119 -3.99 -12.96 19.76
C ALA A 119 -3.70 -14.32 20.41
N GLY A 120 -2.44 -14.75 20.39
CA GLY A 120 -2.00 -16.00 21.00
C GLY A 120 -2.37 -17.28 20.24
N MET A 121 -3.03 -17.17 19.09
CA MET A 121 -3.34 -18.31 18.22
C MET A 121 -2.11 -18.79 17.45
N SER A 122 -2.15 -20.02 16.94
CA SER A 122 -1.29 -20.47 15.86
C SER A 122 -1.73 -19.85 14.53
N MET A 123 -0.89 -19.97 13.48
CA MET A 123 -1.24 -19.46 12.15
C MET A 123 -2.48 -20.15 11.56
N GLU A 124 -2.66 -21.45 11.85
CA GLU A 124 -3.83 -22.23 11.41
C GLU A 124 -5.11 -21.77 12.12
N GLU A 125 -5.06 -21.60 13.45
CA GLU A 125 -6.21 -21.09 14.21
C GLU A 125 -6.56 -19.66 13.79
N ALA A 126 -5.55 -18.81 13.60
CA ALA A 126 -5.75 -17.42 13.20
C ALA A 126 -6.44 -17.29 11.84
N ILE A 127 -6.07 -18.09 10.84
CA ILE A 127 -6.73 -18.02 9.53
C ILE A 127 -8.18 -18.51 9.58
N LEU A 128 -8.48 -19.50 10.45
CA LEU A 128 -9.84 -19.95 10.69
C LEU A 128 -10.68 -18.87 11.40
N GLU A 129 -10.12 -18.20 12.41
CA GLU A 129 -10.78 -17.09 13.09
C GLU A 129 -11.04 -15.91 12.14
N VAL A 130 -10.10 -15.59 11.24
CA VAL A 130 -10.33 -14.59 10.19
C VAL A 130 -11.49 -14.99 9.28
N ASN A 131 -11.63 -16.27 8.92
CA ASN A 131 -12.78 -16.74 8.14
C ASN A 131 -14.10 -16.59 8.92
N HIS A 132 -14.10 -16.84 10.22
CA HIS A 132 -15.27 -16.58 11.07
C HIS A 132 -15.62 -15.09 11.13
N TRP A 133 -14.63 -14.22 11.31
CA TRP A 133 -14.82 -12.78 11.26
C TRP A 133 -15.39 -12.32 9.90
N CYS A 134 -14.88 -12.86 8.79
CA CYS A 134 -15.41 -12.60 7.45
C CYS A 134 -16.86 -13.05 7.32
N HIS A 135 -17.24 -14.20 7.89
CA HIS A 135 -18.62 -14.67 7.88
C HIS A 135 -19.56 -13.74 8.66
N GLU A 136 -19.08 -13.13 9.75
CA GLU A 136 -19.84 -12.18 10.56
C GLU A 136 -20.05 -10.82 9.86
N HIS A 137 -19.06 -10.33 9.09
CA HIS A 137 -19.04 -8.95 8.59
C HIS A 137 -19.23 -8.84 7.07
N VAL A 138 -18.72 -9.79 6.29
CA VAL A 138 -18.75 -9.78 4.82
C VAL A 138 -20.01 -10.51 4.36
N THR A 139 -21.16 -9.88 4.61
CA THR A 139 -22.44 -10.38 4.09
C THR A 139 -22.67 -9.84 2.69
N TYR A 140 -22.93 -10.74 1.74
CA TYR A 140 -23.29 -10.34 0.38
C TYR A 140 -24.71 -9.76 0.38
N GLN A 141 -24.84 -8.48 0.05
CA GLN A 141 -26.12 -7.89 -0.33
C GLN A 141 -26.22 -7.85 -1.85
N PRO A 142 -27.17 -8.58 -2.46
CA PRO A 142 -27.38 -8.50 -3.90
C PRO A 142 -27.74 -7.06 -4.29
N SER A 143 -27.03 -6.53 -5.28
CA SER A 143 -27.23 -5.18 -5.80
C SER A 143 -28.44 -5.08 -6.73
N ASP A 144 -29.00 -6.22 -7.14
CA ASP A 144 -30.17 -6.35 -8.00
C ASP A 144 -31.06 -7.50 -7.48
N ALA A 145 -32.38 -7.32 -7.53
CA ALA A 145 -33.38 -8.32 -7.11
C ALA A 145 -33.49 -9.53 -8.06
N ARG A 146 -32.65 -9.60 -9.11
CA ARG A 146 -32.64 -10.69 -10.08
C ARG A 146 -31.69 -11.85 -9.73
N THR A 147 -31.00 -11.81 -8.60
CA THR A 147 -30.15 -12.90 -8.07
C THR A 147 -30.42 -13.14 -6.61
#